data_AF-A0A3D2WLC9-F1
#
_entry.id   AF-A0A3D2WLC9-F1
#
_cell.length_a   1.000
_cell.length_b   1.000
_cell.length_c   1.000
_cell.angle_alpha   90.00
_cell.angle_beta   90.00
_cell.angle_gamma   90.00
#
_symmetry.space_group_name_H-M   'P 1'
#
loop_
_entity.id
_entity.type
_entity.pdbx_description
1 polymer ?
#
loop_
_entity_poly.entity_id
_entity_poly.type
_entity_poly.pdbx_seq_one_letter_code
_entity_poly.pdbx_strand_id
1 'polypeptide(L)'
;NRLHLAKLLQKGANFLLLDEPTNDLDVETLRALEEAILTFPGCIMVISHDRWFLDRVATHILSFEDEAQVEFFEGSYTEFEEYKRKKYGDQVLQPKRPKYKLTHI
;
A
#
# COMPACT_ATOMS: atom_id res chain seq x y z
N ASN A 1 -11.70 11.80 10.32
CA ASN A 1 -11.82 11.17 8.98
C ASN A 1 -12.68 9.89 8.88
N ARG A 2 -13.25 9.35 9.96
CA ARG A 2 -14.18 8.18 9.94
C ARG A 2 -15.43 8.35 9.04
N LEU A 3 -15.88 9.60 8.84
CA LEU A 3 -17.02 9.92 7.98
C LEU A 3 -16.78 9.63 6.49
N HIS A 4 -15.52 9.72 6.00
CA HIS A 4 -15.21 9.51 4.59
C HIS A 4 -15.29 8.04 4.19
N LEU A 5 -14.69 7.14 4.99
CA LEU A 5 -14.81 5.70 4.77
C LEU A 5 -16.26 5.23 4.91
N ALA A 6 -16.99 5.69 5.95
CA ALA A 6 -18.41 5.37 6.11
C ALA A 6 -19.28 5.83 4.92
N LYS A 7 -18.99 7.00 4.33
CA LYS A 7 -19.69 7.48 3.13
C LYS A 7 -19.36 6.68 1.87
N LEU A 8 -18.13 6.19 1.72
CA LEU A 8 -17.73 5.33 0.59
C LEU A 8 -18.38 3.95 0.70
N LEU A 9 -18.46 3.40 1.91
CA LEU A 9 -19.17 2.15 2.21
C LEU A 9 -20.67 2.25 1.89
N GLN A 10 -21.29 3.37 2.25
CA GLN A 10 -22.72 3.60 2.01
C GLN A 10 -23.07 3.64 0.51
N LYS A 11 -22.11 3.95 -0.37
CA LYS A 11 -22.32 3.96 -1.83
C LYS A 11 -22.20 2.57 -2.48
N GLY A 12 -21.96 1.51 -1.70
CA GLY A 12 -21.83 0.14 -2.24
C GLY A 12 -20.55 -0.09 -3.02
N ALA A 13 -19.48 0.66 -2.72
CA ALA A 13 -18.18 0.42 -3.33
C ALA A 13 -17.66 -0.97 -2.93
N ASN A 14 -17.33 -1.80 -3.93
CA ASN A 14 -16.70 -3.12 -3.76
C ASN A 14 -15.17 -3.05 -3.87
N PHE A 15 -14.65 -1.97 -4.46
CA PHE A 15 -13.22 -1.71 -4.64
C PHE A 15 -12.89 -0.30 -4.16
N LEU A 16 -11.91 -0.18 -3.26
CA LEU A 16 -11.45 1.09 -2.71
C LEU A 16 -10.00 1.35 -3.13
N LEU A 17 -9.70 2.56 -3.58
CA LEU A 17 -8.33 3.01 -3.86
C LEU A 17 -7.96 4.07 -2.84
N LEU A 18 -6.87 3.86 -2.10
CA LEU A 18 -6.33 4.80 -1.13
C LEU A 18 -4.91 5.20 -1.53
N ASP A 19 -4.69 6.49 -1.76
CA ASP A 19 -3.36 7.03 -2.09
C ASP A 19 -2.81 7.81 -0.87
N GLU A 20 -1.72 7.30 -0.31
CA GLU A 20 -1.06 7.78 0.91
C GLU A 20 -2.03 8.09 2.09
N PRO A 21 -2.88 7.14 2.51
CA PRO A 21 -3.90 7.39 3.53
C PRO A 21 -3.31 7.59 4.93
N THR A 22 -2.03 7.24 5.13
CA THR A 22 -1.31 7.40 6.40
C THR A 22 -0.83 8.83 6.65
N ASN A 23 -0.82 9.68 5.62
CA ASN A 23 -0.32 11.05 5.77
C ASN A 23 -1.26 11.89 6.66
N ASP A 24 -0.66 12.69 7.55
CA ASP A 24 -1.36 13.60 8.47
C ASP A 24 -2.39 12.94 9.41
N LEU A 25 -2.32 11.62 9.62
CA LEU A 25 -3.15 10.90 10.60
C LEU A 25 -2.44 10.78 11.94
N ASP A 26 -3.19 10.99 13.03
CA ASP A 26 -2.74 10.59 14.36
C ASP A 26 -2.79 9.06 14.53
N VAL A 27 -2.10 8.57 15.56
CA VAL A 27 -1.97 7.13 15.83
C VAL A 27 -3.35 6.47 16.03
N GLU A 28 -4.28 7.15 16.69
CA GLU A 28 -5.62 6.63 16.94
C GLU A 28 -6.43 6.48 15.63
N THR A 29 -6.39 7.48 14.74
CA THR A 29 -7.07 7.41 13.46
C THR A 29 -6.42 6.37 12.55
N LEU A 30 -5.10 6.20 12.60
CA LEU A 30 -4.41 5.15 11.85
C LEU A 30 -4.86 3.75 12.29
N ARG A 31 -5.03 3.51 13.60
CA ARG A 31 -5.60 2.25 14.11
C ARG A 31 -7.04 2.02 13.64
N ALA A 32 -7.87 3.05 13.69
CA ALA A 32 -9.24 2.95 13.20
C ALA A 32 -9.30 2.67 11.69
N LEU A 33 -8.34 3.19 10.91
CA LEU A 33 -8.20 2.89 9.49
C LEU A 33 -7.75 1.44 9.26
N GLU A 34 -6.75 0.95 9.99
CA GLU A 34 -6.31 -0.45 9.94
C GLU A 34 -7.50 -1.40 10.17
N GLU A 35 -8.29 -1.16 11.23
CA GLU A 35 -9.45 -1.98 11.58
C GLU A 35 -10.56 -1.90 10.52
N ALA A 36 -10.80 -0.71 9.96
CA ALA A 36 -11.77 -0.52 8.89
C ALA A 36 -11.37 -1.26 7.59
N ILE A 37 -10.07 -1.32 7.28
CA ILE A 37 -9.55 -2.06 6.12
C ILE A 37 -9.70 -3.56 6.33
N LEU A 38 -9.32 -4.07 7.50
CA LEU A 38 -9.41 -5.51 7.82
C LEU A 38 -10.85 -6.03 7.88
N THR A 39 -11.81 -5.18 8.23
CA THR A 39 -13.24 -5.55 8.31
C THR A 39 -14.01 -5.26 7.02
N PHE A 40 -13.37 -4.65 6.03
CA PHE A 40 -14.03 -4.31 4.77
C PHE A 40 -14.29 -5.58 3.93
N PRO A 41 -15.54 -5.84 3.51
CA PRO A 41 -15.87 -7.05 2.74
C PRO A 41 -15.46 -7.01 1.27
N GLY A 42 -14.89 -5.89 0.79
CA GLY A 42 -14.44 -5.72 -0.58
C GLY A 42 -12.92 -5.76 -0.73
N CYS A 43 -12.43 -5.32 -1.89
CA CYS A 43 -11.01 -5.21 -2.16
C CYS A 43 -10.53 -3.77 -1.93
N ILE A 44 -9.37 -3.60 -1.33
CA ILE A 44 -8.74 -2.30 -1.13
C ILE A 44 -7.34 -2.35 -1.74
N MET A 45 -7.04 -1.38 -2.58
CA MET A 45 -5.68 -1.11 -3.04
C MET A 45 -5.18 0.14 -2.33
N VAL A 46 -4.11 -0.02 -1.55
CA VAL A 46 -3.48 1.08 -0.81
C VAL A 46 -2.08 1.34 -1.36
N ILE A 47 -1.80 2.60 -1.65
CA ILE A 47 -0.47 3.10 -1.93
C ILE A 47 0.00 3.78 -0.64
N SER A 48 1.07 3.30 -0.04
CA SER A 48 1.67 3.90 1.15
C SER A 48 3.17 3.63 1.20
N HIS A 49 3.91 4.58 1.77
CA HIS A 49 5.31 4.40 2.13
C HIS A 49 5.53 3.90 3.58
N ASP A 50 4.47 3.70 4.38
CA ASP A 50 4.56 3.18 5.74
C ASP A 50 4.61 1.64 5.77
N ARG A 51 5.80 1.10 6.05
CA ARG A 51 6.06 -0.34 6.12
C ARG A 51 5.27 -1.04 7.21
N TRP A 52 5.09 -0.41 8.37
CA TRP A 52 4.38 -1.01 9.50
C TRP A 52 2.88 -1.10 9.22
N PHE A 53 2.34 -0.09 8.55
CA PHE A 53 0.96 -0.10 8.09
C PHE A 53 0.75 -1.18 7.03
N LEU A 54 1.58 -1.21 5.99
CA LEU A 54 1.49 -2.22 4.92
C LEU A 54 1.59 -3.64 5.48
N ASP A 55 2.53 -3.91 6.38
CA ASP A 55 2.70 -5.25 6.95
C ASP A 55 1.48 -5.75 7.73
N ARG A 56 0.66 -4.83 8.27
CA ARG A 56 -0.55 -5.17 9.03
C ARG A 56 -1.78 -5.39 8.18
N VAL A 57 -1.90 -4.69 7.06
CA VAL A 57 -3.15 -4.68 6.26
C VAL A 57 -2.99 -5.38 4.90
N ALA A 58 -1.77 -5.48 4.37
CA ALA A 58 -1.53 -6.03 3.05
C ALA A 58 -1.55 -7.56 3.09
N THR A 59 -2.35 -8.13 2.19
CA THR A 59 -2.31 -9.56 1.86
C THR A 59 -1.49 -9.83 0.61
N HIS A 60 -1.28 -8.78 -0.20
CA HIS A 60 -0.52 -8.83 -1.44
C HIS A 60 0.26 -7.51 -1.58
N ILE A 61 1.46 -7.60 -2.14
CA ILE A 61 2.32 -6.47 -2.44
C ILE A 61 2.47 -6.34 -3.95
N LEU A 62 2.21 -5.13 -4.44
CA LEU A 62 2.46 -4.75 -5.82
C LEU A 62 3.64 -3.78 -5.82
N SER A 63 4.79 -4.26 -6.27
CA SER A 63 6.03 -3.50 -6.30
C SER A 63 6.34 -2.98 -7.69
N PHE A 64 6.57 -1.68 -7.78
CA PHE A 64 7.01 -1.02 -9.01
C PHE A 64 8.54 -0.93 -9.00
N GLU A 65 9.19 -1.66 -9.90
CA GLU A 65 10.64 -1.62 -10.09
C GLU A 65 11.06 -0.55 -11.11
N ASP A 66 12.38 -0.39 -11.25
CA ASP A 66 12.97 0.34 -12.36
C ASP A 66 12.51 -0.27 -13.71
N GLU A 67 12.46 0.57 -14.75
CA GLU A 67 12.03 0.19 -16.11
C GLU A 67 10.54 -0.22 -16.25
N ALA A 68 9.68 0.21 -15.32
CA ALA A 68 8.24 -0.05 -15.34
C ALA A 68 7.88 -1.54 -15.24
N GLN A 69 8.75 -2.36 -14.63
CA GLN A 69 8.39 -3.71 -14.26
C GLN A 69 7.53 -3.68 -12.98
N VAL A 70 6.44 -4.44 -12.99
CA VAL A 70 5.55 -4.59 -11.84
C VAL A 70 5.64 -6.03 -11.37
N GLU A 71 6.03 -6.21 -10.10
CA GLU A 71 6.10 -7.51 -9.45
C GLU A 71 4.93 -7.64 -8.47
N PHE A 72 4.14 -8.70 -8.62
CA PHE A 72 3.03 -9.01 -7.73
C PHE A 72 3.44 -10.17 -6.82
N PHE A 73 3.31 -9.96 -5.52
CA PHE A 73 3.68 -10.92 -4.48
C PHE A 73 2.50 -11.14 -3.54
N GLU A 74 2.21 -12.40 -3.24
CA GLU A 74 1.20 -12.79 -2.24
C GLU A 74 1.91 -12.98 -0.90
N GLY A 75 1.49 -12.20 0.10
CA GLY A 75 2.12 -12.15 1.41
C GLY A 75 2.22 -10.74 1.98
N SER A 76 2.78 -10.65 3.19
CA SER A 76 2.98 -9.39 3.89
C SER A 76 4.16 -8.59 3.31
N TYR A 77 4.31 -7.33 3.75
CA TYR A 77 5.43 -6.50 3.33
C TYR A 77 6.78 -7.08 3.80
N THR A 78 6.87 -7.61 5.02
CA THR A 78 8.10 -8.26 5.52
C THR A 78 8.48 -9.49 4.69
N GLU A 79 7.50 -10.34 4.36
CA GLU A 79 7.74 -11.52 3.52
C GLU A 79 8.24 -11.12 2.12
N PHE A 80 7.68 -10.04 1.58
CA PHE A 80 8.12 -9.46 0.31
C PHE A 80 9.56 -8.93 0.38
N GLU A 81 9.95 -8.23 1.46
CA GLU A 81 11.34 -7.77 1.64
C GLU A 81 12.33 -8.93 1.71
N GLU A 82 11.97 -10.03 2.39
CA GLU A 82 12.80 -11.23 2.44
C GLU A 82 12.91 -11.91 1.07
N TYR A 83 11.80 -12.02 0.35
CA TYR A 83 11.77 -12.54 -1.02
C TYR A 83 12.71 -11.72 -1.92
N LYS A 84 12.60 -10.39 -1.87
CA LYS A 84 13.48 -9.50 -2.64
C LYS A 84 14.94 -9.64 -2.27
N ARG A 85 15.25 -9.72 -0.98
CA ARG A 85 16.62 -9.90 -0.50
C ARG A 85 17.24 -11.19 -1.04
N LYS A 86 16.47 -12.29 -1.06
CA LYS A 86 16.92 -13.58 -1.62
C LYS A 86 17.10 -13.53 -3.13
N LYS A 87 16.20 -12.84 -3.85
CA LYS A 87 16.17 -12.81 -5.31
C LYS A 87 17.21 -11.86 -5.93
N TYR A 88 17.43 -10.69 -5.33
CA TYR A 88 18.26 -9.64 -5.91
C TYR A 88 19.44 -9.19 -5.03
N GLY A 89 19.57 -9.73 -3.81
CA GLY A 89 20.61 -9.35 -2.85
C GLY A 89 20.33 -8.04 -2.10
N ASP A 90 21.21 -7.68 -1.16
CA ASP A 90 21.00 -6.55 -0.23
C ASP A 90 20.94 -5.16 -0.89
N GLN A 91 21.41 -5.03 -2.13
CA GLN A 91 21.48 -3.73 -2.82
C GLN A 91 20.13 -3.21 -3.33
N VAL A 92 19.09 -4.05 -3.33
CA VAL A 92 17.77 -3.72 -3.94
C VAL A 92 16.74 -3.19 -2.92
N LEU A 93 17.04 -3.27 -1.62
CA LEU A 93 16.15 -2.75 -0.56
C LEU A 93 16.19 -1.22 -0.40
N GLN A 94 17.02 -0.51 -1.18
CA GLN A 94 17.04 0.95 -1.15
C GLN A 94 15.84 1.50 -1.93
N PRO A 95 14.94 2.30 -1.31
CA PRO A 95 13.85 2.94 -2.03
C PRO A 95 14.45 3.93 -3.03
N LYS A 96 14.45 3.57 -4.31
CA LYS A 96 14.83 4.47 -5.39
C LYS A 96 13.66 5.40 -5.65
N ARG A 97 13.92 6.71 -5.61
CA ARG A 97 12.90 7.71 -5.94
C ARG A 97 12.42 7.47 -7.38
N PRO A 98 11.11 7.34 -7.65
CA PRO A 98 10.63 7.21 -9.01
C PRO A 98 11.07 8.44 -9.81
N LYS A 99 11.88 8.23 -10.85
CA LYS A 99 12.24 9.29 -11.80
C LYS A 99 11.03 9.54 -12.69
N TYR A 100 10.13 10.43 -12.28
CA TYR A 100 9.09 10.94 -13.16
C TYR A 100 9.75 11.62 -14.36
N LYS A 101 9.73 10.97 -15.53
CA LYS A 101 9.95 11.66 -16.80
C LYS A 101 8.67 12.42 -17.11
N LEU A 102 8.67 13.72 -16.85
CA LEU A 102 7.70 14.65 -17.42
C LEU A 102 7.73 14.46 -18.93
N THR A 103 6.73 13.74 -19.45
CA THR A 103 6.52 13.64 -20.90
C THR A 103 5.93 14.98 -21.30
N HIS A 104 6.77 15.84 -21.85
CA HIS A 104 6.34 17.08 -22.50
C HIS A 104 5.38 16.70 -23.63
N ILE A 105 4.13 17.18 -23.53
CA ILE A 105 3.21 17.35 -24.65
C ILE A 105 3.03 18.85 -24.81
#